data_AF-A0A7X2MMK8-F1
#
_entry.id   AF-A0A7X2MMK8-F1
#
_cell.length_a   1.000
_cell.length_b   1.000
_cell.length_c   1.000
_cell.angle_alpha   90.00
_cell.angle_beta   90.00
_cell.angle_gamma   90.00
#
_symmetry.space_group_name_H-M   'P 1'
#
loop_
_entity.id
_entity.type
_entity.pdbx_description
1 polymer ?
#
loop_
_entity_poly.entity_id
_entity_poly.type
_entity_poly.pdbx_seq_one_letter_code
_entity_poly.pdbx_strand_id
1 'polypeptide(L)'
;LDAFMTQLEKSGRRVMVLVVPEHGAALQGDKMQMSGLRDIPSPDITHVPVGIKFVGMKAPHQAQPLNIDAPTSLLALSEIVSRVVDGQVFNAPNVNMSVLTDKLPQTPVVSENDGAVVIMYQGKPWIRLNGGDWVAYPQ
;
A
#
# COMPACT_ATOMS: atom_id res chain seq x y z
N LEU A 1 1.22 -14.17 -10.51
CA LEU A 1 2.32 -13.23 -10.19
C LEU A 1 3.63 -13.95 -9.90
N ASP A 2 3.63 -14.99 -9.08
CA ASP A 2 4.86 -15.70 -8.69
C ASP A 2 5.69 -16.24 -9.88
N ALA A 3 5.04 -16.93 -10.82
CA ALA A 3 5.69 -17.39 -12.05
C ALA A 3 6.34 -16.26 -12.85
N PHE A 4 5.72 -15.07 -12.90
CA PHE A 4 6.27 -13.90 -13.57
C PHE A 4 7.51 -13.37 -12.84
N MET A 5 7.49 -13.33 -11.51
CA MET A 5 8.66 -12.94 -10.71
C MET A 5 9.83 -13.89 -10.93
N THR A 6 9.57 -15.20 -10.99
CA THR A 6 10.58 -16.21 -11.33
C THR A 6 11.19 -15.96 -12.72
N GLN A 7 10.38 -15.57 -13.71
CA GLN A 7 10.91 -15.26 -15.05
C GLN A 7 11.70 -13.95 -15.07
N LEU A 8 11.29 -12.95 -14.30
CA LEU A 8 12.07 -11.72 -14.14
C LEU A 8 13.44 -12.00 -13.53
N GLU A 9 13.52 -12.86 -12.51
CA GLU A 9 14.79 -13.26 -11.91
C GLU A 9 15.72 -13.95 -12.92
N LYS A 10 15.18 -14.88 -13.72
CA LYS A 10 15.93 -15.56 -14.79
C LYS A 10 16.41 -14.62 -15.90
N SER A 11 15.72 -13.52 -16.13
CA SER A 11 16.07 -12.58 -17.19
C SER A 11 17.38 -11.81 -16.93
N GLY A 12 17.85 -11.78 -15.68
CA GLY A 12 19.00 -10.95 -15.28
C GLY A 12 18.75 -9.45 -15.36
N ARG A 13 17.51 -9.01 -15.65
CA ARG A 13 17.14 -7.60 -15.72
C ARG A 13 17.03 -7.00 -14.32
N ARG A 14 17.40 -5.72 -14.24
CA ARG A 14 17.23 -4.89 -13.03
C ARG A 14 15.85 -4.26 -13.06
N VAL A 15 14.98 -4.70 -12.17
CA VAL A 15 13.57 -4.27 -12.17
C VAL A 15 13.13 -4.00 -10.73
N MET A 16 12.49 -2.86 -10.51
CA MET A 16 11.69 -2.60 -9.32
C MET A 16 10.23 -2.89 -9.68
N VAL A 17 9.63 -3.86 -9.03
CA VAL A 17 8.21 -4.20 -9.22
C VAL A 17 7.41 -3.66 -8.04
N LEU A 18 6.37 -2.89 -8.34
CA LEU A 18 5.39 -2.40 -7.37
C LEU A 18 4.07 -3.11 -7.64
N VAL A 19 3.49 -3.72 -6.61
CA VAL A 19 2.14 -4.29 -6.64
C VAL A 19 1.27 -3.42 -5.76
N VAL A 20 0.34 -2.68 -6.38
CA VAL A 20 -0.51 -1.68 -5.72
C VAL A 20 -1.96 -1.96 -6.13
N PRO A 21 -2.76 -2.65 -5.30
CA PRO A 21 -4.19 -2.83 -5.58
C PRO A 21 -4.91 -1.48 -5.54
N GLU A 22 -5.97 -1.34 -6.36
CA GLU A 22 -6.80 -0.14 -6.38
C GLU A 22 -7.63 -0.02 -5.10
N HIS A 23 -8.32 -1.11 -4.74
CA HIS A 23 -9.16 -1.27 -3.56
C HIS A 23 -9.46 -2.77 -3.37
N GLY A 24 -10.02 -3.12 -2.22
CA GLY A 24 -10.61 -4.43 -1.94
C GLY A 24 -11.91 -4.66 -2.72
N ALA A 25 -12.24 -5.93 -2.89
CA ALA A 25 -13.44 -6.36 -3.63
C ALA A 25 -14.71 -6.45 -2.76
N ALA A 26 -14.65 -6.03 -1.50
CA ALA A 26 -15.74 -6.19 -0.52
C ALA A 26 -16.26 -7.65 -0.43
N LEU A 27 -15.34 -8.63 -0.45
CA LEU A 27 -15.70 -10.05 -0.40
C LEU A 27 -16.53 -10.38 0.85
N GLN A 28 -16.17 -9.78 1.97
CA GLN A 28 -16.96 -9.77 3.19
C GLN A 28 -17.66 -8.41 3.31
N GLY A 29 -18.98 -8.43 3.55
CA GLY A 29 -19.74 -7.23 3.88
C GLY A 29 -19.66 -6.88 5.36
N ASP A 30 -20.21 -5.73 5.73
CA ASP A 30 -20.30 -5.25 7.09
C ASP A 30 -21.73 -4.78 7.43
N LYS A 31 -21.88 -4.06 8.55
CA LYS A 31 -23.18 -3.57 9.02
C LYS A 31 -23.79 -2.46 8.14
N MET A 32 -22.98 -1.79 7.33
CA MET A 32 -23.40 -0.68 6.46
C MET A 32 -23.60 -1.13 5.02
N GLN A 33 -22.76 -2.03 4.51
CA GLN A 33 -22.81 -2.48 3.12
C GLN A 33 -22.66 -4.00 3.00
N MET A 34 -23.55 -4.61 2.21
CA MET A 34 -23.50 -6.04 1.91
C MET A 34 -22.26 -6.40 1.09
N SER A 35 -21.88 -7.68 1.12
CA SER A 35 -20.78 -8.21 0.28
C SER A 35 -20.95 -7.79 -1.19
N GLY A 36 -19.85 -7.35 -1.79
CA GLY A 36 -19.77 -6.85 -3.17
C GLY A 36 -20.13 -5.38 -3.36
N LEU A 37 -20.79 -4.72 -2.40
CA LEU A 37 -21.06 -3.28 -2.45
C LEU A 37 -19.84 -2.48 -2.01
N ARG A 38 -19.61 -1.34 -2.69
CA ARG A 38 -18.44 -0.47 -2.50
C ARG A 38 -18.78 1.01 -2.62
N ASP A 39 -20.04 1.36 -2.36
CA ASP A 39 -20.50 2.75 -2.35
C ASP A 39 -19.89 3.53 -1.17
N ILE A 40 -19.42 2.81 -0.14
CA ILE A 40 -18.71 3.38 0.99
C ILE A 40 -17.27 2.85 1.00
N PRO A 41 -16.25 3.73 0.94
CA PRO A 41 -14.86 3.30 0.92
C PRO A 41 -14.38 2.97 2.34
N SER A 42 -14.90 1.88 2.91
CA SER A 42 -14.62 1.45 4.28
C SER A 42 -13.15 1.02 4.47
N PRO A 43 -12.64 1.01 5.72
CA PRO A 43 -11.27 0.61 5.99
C PRO A 43 -10.91 -0.78 5.44
N ASP A 44 -11.82 -1.75 5.51
CA ASP A 44 -11.58 -3.11 5.00
C ASP A 44 -11.51 -3.18 3.47
N ILE A 45 -12.10 -2.20 2.77
CA ILE A 45 -11.99 -2.04 1.32
C ILE A 45 -10.71 -1.29 0.98
N THR A 46 -10.36 -0.22 1.70
CA THR A 46 -9.24 0.65 1.30
C THR A 46 -7.88 0.26 1.89
N HIS A 47 -7.86 -0.61 2.91
CA HIS A 47 -6.63 -1.17 3.44
C HIS A 47 -6.16 -2.34 2.56
N VAL A 48 -5.28 -2.02 1.60
CA VAL A 48 -4.83 -2.95 0.56
C VAL A 48 -3.40 -3.43 0.79
N PRO A 49 -3.06 -4.69 0.41
CA PRO A 49 -1.70 -5.18 0.48
C PRO A 49 -0.83 -4.58 -0.63
N VAL A 50 0.12 -3.74 -0.27
CA VAL A 50 1.10 -3.16 -1.20
C VAL A 50 2.46 -3.82 -1.03
N GLY A 51 3.11 -4.18 -2.13
CA GLY A 51 4.40 -4.85 -2.11
C GLY A 51 5.40 -4.25 -3.09
N ILE A 52 6.67 -4.17 -2.68
CA ILE A 52 7.80 -3.76 -3.52
C ILE A 52 8.81 -4.90 -3.57
N LYS A 53 9.23 -5.30 -4.78
CA LYS A 53 10.30 -6.28 -4.99
C LYS A 53 11.35 -5.73 -5.95
N PHE A 54 12.60 -5.77 -5.53
CA PHE A 54 13.75 -5.50 -6.40
C PHE A 54 14.27 -6.82 -6.97
N VAL A 55 14.39 -6.89 -8.29
CA VAL A 55 14.89 -8.04 -9.05
C VAL A 55 16.21 -7.66 -9.73
N GLY A 56 17.16 -8.60 -9.76
CA GLY A 56 18.47 -8.39 -10.38
C GLY A 56 19.43 -7.52 -9.56
N MET A 57 19.23 -7.45 -8.24
CA MET A 57 20.20 -6.84 -7.32
C MET A 57 21.47 -7.68 -7.25
N LYS A 58 22.63 -7.01 -7.19
CA LYS A 58 23.91 -7.67 -6.91
C LYS A 58 23.93 -8.35 -5.52
N ALA A 59 23.32 -7.69 -4.54
CA ALA A 59 23.17 -8.18 -3.17
C ALA A 59 21.67 -8.21 -2.80
N PRO A 60 20.94 -9.28 -3.16
CA PRO A 60 19.51 -9.37 -2.86
C PRO A 60 19.27 -9.47 -1.36
N HIS A 61 18.19 -8.88 -0.89
CA HIS A 61 17.73 -9.02 0.49
C HIS A 61 17.29 -10.46 0.74
N GLN A 62 17.96 -11.16 1.65
CA GLN A 62 17.71 -12.58 1.95
C GLN A 62 16.81 -12.81 3.18
N ALA A 63 16.48 -11.74 3.92
CA ALA A 63 15.60 -11.87 5.07
C ALA A 63 14.12 -11.81 4.66
N GLN A 64 13.24 -11.96 5.64
CA GLN A 64 11.80 -11.76 5.45
C GLN A 64 11.50 -10.35 4.91
N PRO A 65 10.35 -10.16 4.26
CA PRO A 65 9.89 -8.84 3.84
C PRO A 65 9.94 -7.85 5.02
N LEU A 66 10.37 -6.61 4.74
CA LEU A 66 10.24 -5.54 5.73
C LEU A 66 8.79 -5.07 5.74
N ASN A 67 8.15 -5.17 6.90
CA ASN A 67 6.79 -4.67 7.11
C ASN A 67 6.84 -3.19 7.49
N ILE A 68 5.90 -2.42 6.95
CA ILE A 68 5.70 -1.00 7.27
C ILE A 68 4.34 -0.88 7.94
N ASP A 69 4.34 -0.74 9.27
CA ASP A 69 3.11 -0.66 10.06
C ASP A 69 2.55 0.77 10.15
N ALA A 70 3.35 1.76 9.76
CA ALA A 70 2.92 3.15 9.75
C ALA A 70 1.84 3.41 8.68
N PRO A 71 0.84 4.27 8.93
CA PRO A 71 -0.15 4.65 7.93
C PRO A 71 0.51 5.27 6.70
N THR A 72 0.37 4.62 5.54
CA THR A 72 1.01 5.03 4.30
C THR A 72 0.00 5.05 3.15
N SER A 73 0.31 5.84 2.12
CA SER A 73 -0.42 5.89 0.86
C SER A 73 0.58 6.13 -0.28
N LEU A 74 0.10 6.53 -1.45
CA LEU A 74 0.87 6.64 -2.70
C LEU A 74 2.12 7.53 -2.58
N LEU A 75 2.13 8.52 -1.67
CA LEU A 75 3.30 9.38 -1.45
C LEU A 75 4.52 8.59 -0.94
N ALA A 76 4.32 7.56 -0.12
CA ALA A 76 5.41 6.70 0.35
C ALA A 76 6.04 5.89 -0.80
N LEU A 77 5.23 5.47 -1.77
CA LEU A 77 5.73 4.79 -2.98
C LEU A 77 6.58 5.74 -3.83
N SER A 78 6.09 6.97 -4.04
CA SER A 78 6.87 8.00 -4.74
C SER A 78 8.20 8.29 -4.06
N GLU A 79 8.22 8.32 -2.72
CA GLU A 79 9.45 8.51 -1.94
C GLU A 79 10.43 7.33 -2.14
N ILE A 80 9.98 6.08 -2.06
CA ILE A 80 10.85 4.92 -2.32
C ILE A 80 11.42 4.98 -3.75
N VAL A 81 10.58 5.29 -4.75
CA VAL A 81 11.03 5.43 -6.14
C VAL A 81 12.10 6.51 -6.26
N SER A 82 11.88 7.66 -5.61
CA SER A 82 12.85 8.76 -5.57
C SER A 82 14.19 8.32 -4.96
N ARG A 83 14.17 7.58 -3.84
CA ARG A 83 15.37 7.09 -3.15
C ARG A 83 16.22 6.12 -3.98
N VAL A 84 15.62 5.41 -4.94
CA VAL A 84 16.29 4.36 -5.74
C VAL A 84 16.44 4.73 -7.21
N VAL A 85 16.06 5.94 -7.61
CA VAL A 85 16.04 6.38 -9.02
C VAL A 85 17.44 6.40 -9.66
N ASP A 86 18.49 6.53 -8.83
CA ASP A 86 19.89 6.47 -9.27
C ASP A 86 20.37 5.05 -9.65
N GLY A 87 19.54 4.04 -9.38
CA GLY A 87 19.81 2.63 -9.67
C GLY A 87 20.91 1.99 -8.82
N GLN A 88 21.45 2.67 -7.80
CA GLN A 88 22.51 2.12 -6.94
C GLN A 88 22.03 0.92 -6.13
N VAL A 89 20.74 0.85 -5.85
CA VAL A 89 20.08 -0.31 -5.22
C VAL A 89 20.38 -1.64 -5.94
N PHE A 90 20.64 -1.61 -7.25
CA PHE A 90 20.95 -2.82 -8.01
C PHE A 90 22.45 -3.15 -8.07
N ASN A 91 23.32 -2.16 -7.88
CA ASN A 91 24.77 -2.29 -8.09
C ASN A 91 25.56 -2.44 -6.79
N ALA A 92 25.04 -1.91 -5.68
CA ALA A 92 25.74 -1.88 -4.41
C ALA A 92 26.06 -3.30 -3.91
N PRO A 93 27.25 -3.51 -3.30
CA PRO A 93 27.62 -4.79 -2.71
C PRO A 93 26.81 -5.12 -1.45
N ASN A 94 26.17 -4.11 -0.85
CA ASN A 94 25.25 -4.24 0.27
C ASN A 94 24.21 -3.12 0.17
N VAL A 95 22.94 -3.45 0.41
CA VAL A 95 21.83 -2.48 0.48
C VAL A 95 21.15 -2.64 1.82
N ASN A 96 21.16 -1.58 2.61
CA ASN A 96 20.43 -1.56 3.87
C ASN A 96 18.96 -1.21 3.61
N MET A 97 18.12 -2.24 3.53
CA MET A 97 16.69 -2.08 3.28
C MET A 97 16.00 -1.28 4.39
N SER A 98 16.45 -1.39 5.64
CA SER A 98 15.87 -0.63 6.76
C SER A 98 16.06 0.88 6.58
N VAL A 99 17.20 1.31 6.04
CA VAL A 99 17.42 2.74 5.72
C VAL A 99 16.54 3.18 4.56
N LEU A 100 16.36 2.34 3.55
CA LEU A 100 15.47 2.63 2.42
C LEU A 100 14.02 2.83 2.88
N THR A 101 13.59 2.09 3.91
CA THR A 101 12.23 2.18 4.48
C THR A 101 12.11 3.12 5.68
N ASP A 102 13.20 3.74 6.14
CA ASP A 102 13.15 4.62 7.31
C ASP A 102 12.42 5.93 7.00
N LYS A 103 11.65 6.45 7.96
CA LYS A 103 10.97 7.76 7.88
C LYS A 103 10.23 8.00 6.57
N LEU A 104 9.50 7.00 6.07
CA LEU A 104 8.61 7.20 4.93
C LEU A 104 7.50 8.20 5.29
N PRO A 105 7.04 9.02 4.33
CA PRO A 105 5.95 9.95 4.57
C PRO A 105 4.69 9.18 4.96
N GLN A 106 4.17 9.51 6.13
CA GLN A 106 2.90 8.94 6.61
C GLN A 106 1.73 9.72 6.03
N THR A 107 0.62 9.04 5.76
CA THR A 107 -0.61 9.65 5.26
C THR A 107 -1.76 9.26 6.19
N PRO A 108 -2.54 10.22 6.72
CA PRO A 108 -3.74 9.89 7.49
C PRO A 108 -4.68 8.99 6.70
N VAL A 109 -5.37 8.08 7.38
CA VAL A 109 -6.34 7.17 6.75
C VAL A 109 -7.61 7.96 6.43
N VAL A 110 -7.69 8.37 5.16
CA VAL A 110 -8.81 9.12 4.57
C VAL A 110 -9.12 8.48 3.22
N SER A 111 -10.38 8.15 3.01
CA SER A 111 -10.87 7.53 1.78
C SER A 111 -12.13 8.26 1.31
N GLU A 112 -12.23 8.55 0.02
CA GLU A 112 -13.33 9.33 -0.55
C GLU A 112 -13.76 8.76 -1.89
N ASN A 113 -15.05 8.86 -2.18
CA ASN A 113 -15.66 8.71 -3.50
C ASN A 113 -16.75 9.79 -3.68
N ASP A 114 -17.50 9.72 -4.78
CA ASP A 114 -18.51 10.74 -5.13
C ASP A 114 -19.58 10.97 -4.05
N GLY A 115 -19.89 9.96 -3.22
CA GLY A 115 -20.98 10.00 -2.26
C GLY A 115 -20.59 9.88 -0.79
N ALA A 116 -19.34 9.53 -0.49
CA ALA A 116 -18.92 9.20 0.87
C ALA A 116 -17.46 9.56 1.14
N VAL A 117 -17.21 10.07 2.35
CA VAL A 117 -15.87 10.25 2.93
C VAL A 117 -15.78 9.41 4.19
N VAL A 118 -14.72 8.61 4.32
CA VAL A 118 -14.41 7.81 5.51
C VAL A 118 -13.06 8.24 6.06
N ILE A 119 -12.98 8.49 7.36
CA ILE A 119 -11.74 8.86 8.05
C ILE A 119 -11.53 8.02 9.30
N MET A 120 -10.28 7.90 9.74
CA MET A 120 -9.95 7.45 11.09
C MET A 120 -9.72 8.67 12.00
N TYR A 121 -10.54 8.82 13.03
CA TYR A 121 -10.42 9.88 14.03
C TYR A 121 -10.40 9.27 15.44
N GLN A 122 -9.36 9.59 16.22
CA GLN A 122 -9.13 9.04 17.56
C GLN A 122 -9.23 7.51 17.61
N GLY A 123 -8.68 6.83 16.59
CA GLY A 123 -8.66 5.36 16.49
C GLY A 123 -10.00 4.73 16.11
N LYS A 124 -11.00 5.52 15.71
CA LYS A 124 -12.32 5.01 15.28
C LYS A 124 -12.68 5.49 13.88
N PRO A 125 -13.36 4.66 13.07
CA PRO A 125 -13.83 5.07 11.75
C PRO A 125 -15.06 5.98 11.85
N TRP A 126 -15.06 7.04 11.06
CA TRP A 126 -16.17 7.98 10.89
C TRP A 126 -16.51 8.11 9.42
N ILE A 127 -17.78 8.35 9.13
CA ILE A 127 -18.29 8.51 7.77
C ILE A 127 -19.11 9.78 7.63
N ARG A 128 -18.96 10.42 6.48
CA ARG A 128 -19.82 11.51 6.01
C ARG A 128 -20.39 11.13 4.64
N LEU A 129 -21.71 11.12 4.51
CA LEU A 129 -22.40 10.81 3.26
C LEU A 129 -22.93 12.10 2.62
N ASN A 130 -22.70 12.27 1.32
CA ASN A 130 -23.21 13.36 0.48
C ASN A 130 -23.06 14.77 1.10
N GLY A 131 -21.95 15.01 1.79
CA GLY A 131 -21.66 16.30 2.45
C GLY A 131 -22.48 16.60 3.72
N GLY A 132 -23.22 15.62 4.25
CA GLY A 132 -23.97 15.75 5.50
C GLY A 132 -23.09 15.73 6.75
N ASP A 133 -23.68 15.33 7.88
CA ASP A 133 -22.98 15.25 9.16
C ASP A 133 -22.05 14.02 9.24
N TRP A 134 -21.01 14.14 10.07
CA TRP A 134 -20.16 13.01 10.43
C TRP A 134 -20.87 12.12 11.45
N VAL A 135 -20.92 10.83 11.16
CA VAL A 135 -21.43 9.80 12.09
C VAL A 135 -20.40 8.71 12.28
N ALA A 136 -20.45 8.02 13.42
CA ALA A 136 -19.58 6.87 13.66
C ALA A 136 -19.90 5.76 12.66
N TYR A 137 -18.87 5.17 12.05
CA TYR A 137 -19.06 4.03 11.16
C TYR A 137 -19.40 2.78 11.99
N PRO A 138 -20.55 2.11 11.75
CA PRO A 138 -20.90 0.89 12.46
C PRO A 138 -19.90 -0.23 12.18
N GLN A 139 -19.28 -0.75 13.24
CA GLN A 139 -18.41 -1.94 13.24
C GLN A 139 -19.20 -3.15 13.71
#